data_AF-A0AA90QKF7-F1
#
_entry.id   AF-A0AA90QKF7-F1
#
_cell.length_a   1.000
_cell.length_b   1.000
_cell.length_c   1.000
_cell.angle_alpha   90.00
_cell.angle_beta   90.00
_cell.angle_gamma   90.00
#
_symmetry.space_group_name_H-M   'P 1'
#
loop_
_entity.id
_entity.type
_entity.pdbx_description
1 polymer ?
#
loop_
_entity_poly.entity_id
_entity_poly.type
_entity_poly.pdbx_seq_one_letter_code
_entity_poly.pdbx_strand_id
1 'polypeptide(L)'
;MKKYAPLLLLFLFIMVAWEAMVGPSGMSVNIDGDEFNGPGAALVGMLFAGGGLLIAGIVMLFVGVVLALVFAGLGVLAVGGLALGALVLAVGGLALGALVLAVMVSPLLLPLAIPLAIIWYLASRARKPRAGHEAVKPS
;
A
#
# COMPACT_ATOMS: atom_id res chain seq x y z
N MET A 1 -3.34 54.05 13.46
CA MET A 1 -4.73 53.56 13.33
C MET A 1 -5.32 53.82 11.94
N LYS A 2 -5.23 55.04 11.38
CA LYS A 2 -5.83 55.39 10.07
C LYS A 2 -5.25 54.66 8.84
N LYS A 3 -4.02 54.14 8.91
CA LYS A 3 -3.37 53.42 7.80
C LYS A 3 -3.95 52.02 7.56
N TYR A 4 -4.42 51.37 8.62
CA TYR A 4 -5.02 50.03 8.56
C TYR A 4 -6.55 50.08 8.45
N ALA A 5 -7.16 51.22 8.77
CA ALA A 5 -8.59 51.45 8.63
C ALA A 5 -9.14 51.14 7.21
N PRO A 6 -8.53 51.61 6.10
CA PRO A 6 -9.03 51.27 4.77
C PRO A 6 -8.84 49.78 4.43
N LEU A 7 -7.78 49.15 4.94
CA LEU A 7 -7.52 47.72 4.71
C LEU A 7 -8.54 46.84 5.44
N LEU A 8 -8.87 47.19 6.69
CA LEU A 8 -9.92 46.51 7.45
C LEU A 8 -11.30 46.72 6.84
N LEU A 9 -11.59 47.94 6.35
CA LEU A 9 -12.84 48.24 5.66
C LEU A 9 -12.97 47.42 4.37
N LEU A 10 -11.88 47.30 3.59
CA LEU A 10 -11.83 46.49 2.39
C LEU A 10 -12.01 45.01 2.70
N PHE A 11 -11.34 44.50 3.74
CA PHE A 11 -11.50 43.11 4.18
C PHE A 11 -12.95 42.82 4.60
N LEU A 12 -13.56 43.72 5.38
CA LEU A 12 -14.96 43.62 5.79
C LEU A 12 -15.89 43.65 4.57
N PHE A 13 -15.63 44.52 3.59
CA PHE A 13 -16.40 44.62 2.36
C PHE A 13 -16.31 43.34 1.53
N ILE A 14 -15.13 42.73 1.43
CA ILE A 14 -14.93 41.44 0.76
C ILE A 14 -15.72 40.33 1.45
N MET A 15 -15.70 40.27 2.80
CA MET A 15 -16.47 39.28 3.55
C MET A 15 -17.98 39.43 3.32
N VAL A 16 -18.49 40.67 3.32
CA VAL A 16 -19.91 40.95 3.05
C VAL A 16 -20.27 40.65 1.59
N ALA A 17 -19.41 41.02 0.64
CA ALA A 17 -19.61 40.71 -0.78
C ALA A 17 -19.59 39.20 -1.04
N TRP A 18 -18.74 38.45 -0.33
CA TRP A 18 -18.70 36.99 -0.41
C TRP A 18 -20.01 36.34 0.05
N GLU A 19 -20.53 36.74 1.20
CA GLU A 19 -21.83 36.28 1.69
C GLU A 19 -22.96 36.64 0.71
N ALA A 20 -22.91 37.83 0.12
CA ALA A 20 -23.89 38.25 -0.88
C ALA A 20 -23.83 37.44 -2.18
N MET A 21 -22.66 36.93 -2.56
CA MET A 21 -22.47 36.16 -3.80
C MET A 21 -22.67 34.65 -3.63
N VAL A 22 -22.20 34.07 -2.53
CA VAL A 22 -22.21 32.62 -2.28
C VAL A 22 -23.47 32.19 -1.52
N GLY A 23 -24.09 33.11 -0.78
CA GLY A 23 -25.30 32.88 -0.01
C GLY A 23 -25.09 31.96 1.22
N PRO A 24 -26.17 31.69 1.99
CA PRO A 24 -26.11 30.90 3.22
C PRO A 24 -25.70 29.43 3.03
N SER A 25 -25.75 28.92 1.79
CA SER A 25 -25.39 27.55 1.42
C SER A 25 -23.90 27.37 1.08
N GLY A 26 -23.05 28.31 1.50
CA GLY A 26 -21.60 28.23 1.30
C GLY A 26 -20.94 27.05 2.02
N MET A 27 -19.61 26.97 1.93
CA MET A 27 -18.80 25.98 2.62
C MET A 27 -18.93 26.13 4.15
N SER A 28 -19.46 25.11 4.82
CA SER A 28 -19.57 25.03 6.28
C SER A 28 -18.47 24.12 6.84
N VAL A 29 -18.03 24.41 8.07
CA VAL A 29 -17.07 23.58 8.80
C VAL A 29 -17.73 23.16 10.10
N ASN A 30 -17.90 21.87 10.30
CA ASN A 30 -18.37 21.32 11.57
C ASN A 30 -17.17 21.03 12.48
N ILE A 31 -17.14 21.64 13.66
CA ILE A 31 -16.13 21.38 14.69
C ILE A 31 -16.89 20.95 15.94
N ASP A 32 -16.68 19.70 16.35
CA ASP A 32 -17.26 19.15 17.58
C ASP A 32 -18.80 19.21 17.65
N GLY A 33 -19.47 19.06 16.51
CA GLY A 33 -20.93 19.12 16.40
C GLY A 33 -21.48 20.51 16.11
N ASP A 34 -20.68 21.56 16.30
CA ASP A 34 -21.07 22.93 15.98
C ASP A 34 -20.75 23.26 14.52
N GLU A 35 -21.77 23.66 13.75
CA GLU A 35 -21.63 24.09 12.36
C GLU A 35 -21.25 25.57 12.28
N PHE A 36 -19.99 25.83 11.91
CA PHE A 36 -19.51 27.16 11.59
C PHE A 36 -19.79 27.48 10.12
N ASN A 37 -20.50 28.58 9.90
CA ASN A 37 -20.90 29.05 8.58
C ASN A 37 -20.27 30.41 8.25
N GLY A 38 -20.15 30.68 6.95
CA GLY A 38 -19.70 31.96 6.40
C GLY A 38 -18.25 31.99 5.89
N PRO A 39 -17.78 33.13 5.38
CA PRO A 39 -16.51 33.22 4.65
C PRO A 39 -15.29 32.90 5.52
N GLY A 40 -15.35 33.17 6.83
CA GLY A 40 -14.30 32.73 7.76
C GLY A 40 -14.21 31.20 7.83
N ALA A 41 -15.35 30.52 7.93
CA ALA A 41 -15.41 29.06 7.92
C ALA A 41 -14.94 28.50 6.57
N ALA A 42 -15.30 29.13 5.45
CA ALA A 42 -14.85 28.73 4.12
C ALA A 42 -13.32 28.84 3.95
N LEU A 43 -12.68 29.89 4.48
CA LEU A 43 -11.21 30.03 4.45
C LEU A 43 -10.52 28.94 5.26
N VAL A 44 -11.03 28.65 6.45
CA VAL A 44 -10.51 27.59 7.32
C VAL A 44 -10.73 26.22 6.66
N GLY A 45 -11.93 25.97 6.13
CA GLY A 45 -12.26 24.76 5.38
C GLY A 45 -11.35 24.53 4.19
N MET A 46 -11.11 25.57 3.37
CA MET A 46 -10.16 25.50 2.25
C MET A 46 -8.72 25.23 2.71
N LEU A 47 -8.29 25.82 3.83
CA LEU A 47 -6.94 25.58 4.37
C LEU A 47 -6.76 24.13 4.82
N PHE A 48 -7.72 23.57 5.54
CA PHE A 48 -7.65 22.19 6.01
C PHE A 48 -7.88 21.16 4.90
N ALA A 49 -8.84 21.39 4.00
CA ALA A 49 -9.08 20.52 2.86
C ALA A 49 -7.90 20.54 1.87
N GLY A 50 -7.42 21.74 1.51
CA GLY A 50 -6.28 21.92 0.62
C GLY A 50 -4.98 21.44 1.25
N GLY A 51 -4.74 21.79 2.52
CA GLY A 51 -3.56 21.35 3.27
C GLY A 51 -3.52 19.83 3.46
N GLY A 52 -4.66 19.23 3.82
CA GLY A 52 -4.81 17.78 3.94
C GLY A 52 -4.55 17.05 2.62
N LEU A 53 -5.07 17.58 1.51
CA LEU A 53 -4.82 17.03 0.17
C LEU A 53 -3.34 17.10 -0.21
N LEU A 54 -2.66 18.23 0.09
CA LEU A 54 -1.25 18.41 -0.22
C LEU A 54 -0.37 17.42 0.55
N ILE A 55 -0.64 17.27 1.85
CA ILE A 55 0.04 16.28 2.69
C ILE A 55 -0.23 14.86 2.19
N ALA A 56 -1.49 14.51 1.91
CA ALA A 56 -1.86 13.21 1.37
C ALA A 56 -1.15 12.91 0.04
N GLY A 57 -1.03 13.92 -0.85
CA GLY A 57 -0.31 13.81 -2.11
C GLY A 57 1.18 13.51 -1.91
N ILE A 58 1.84 14.18 -0.97
CA ILE A 58 3.25 13.92 -0.64
C ILE A 58 3.43 12.49 -0.08
N VAL A 59 2.54 12.06 0.82
CA VAL A 59 2.59 10.70 1.38
C VAL A 59 2.37 9.66 0.28
N MET A 60 1.38 9.85 -0.60
CA MET A 60 1.12 8.96 -1.73
C MET A 60 2.29 8.92 -2.71
N LEU A 61 2.99 10.03 -2.92
CA LEU A 61 4.21 10.05 -3.75
C LEU A 61 5.28 9.16 -3.13
N PHE A 62 5.54 9.30 -1.82
CA PHE A 62 6.54 8.48 -1.13
C PHE A 62 6.18 6.99 -1.17
N VAL A 63 4.93 6.65 -0.86
CA VAL A 63 4.42 5.27 -0.96
C VAL A 63 4.57 4.74 -2.39
N GLY A 64 4.24 5.56 -3.39
CA GLY A 64 4.38 5.22 -4.80
C GLY A 64 5.83 4.93 -5.18
N VAL A 65 6.80 5.73 -4.71
CA VAL A 65 8.23 5.48 -4.94
C VAL A 65 8.68 4.18 -4.27
N VAL A 66 8.28 3.93 -3.03
CA VAL A 66 8.62 2.68 -2.33
C VAL A 66 8.04 1.47 -3.09
N LEU A 67 6.77 1.53 -3.48
CA LEU A 67 6.15 0.48 -4.28
C LEU A 67 6.87 0.29 -5.62
N ALA A 68 7.20 1.37 -6.32
CA ALA A 68 7.93 1.30 -7.58
C ALA A 68 9.30 0.63 -7.42
N LEU A 69 10.03 0.92 -6.34
CA LEU A 69 11.30 0.27 -6.02
C LEU A 69 11.12 -1.22 -5.70
N VAL A 70 10.08 -1.58 -4.94
CA VAL A 70 9.75 -2.98 -4.63
C VAL A 70 9.40 -3.74 -5.92
N PHE A 71 8.56 -3.17 -6.78
CA PHE A 71 8.18 -3.79 -8.05
C PHE A 71 9.34 -3.85 -9.04
N ALA A 72 10.20 -2.82 -9.09
CA ALA A 72 11.42 -2.86 -9.87
C ALA A 72 12.37 -3.97 -9.36
N GLY A 73 12.51 -4.11 -8.04
CA GLY A 73 13.24 -5.21 -7.42
C GLY A 73 12.68 -6.58 -7.80
N LEU A 74 11.36 -6.76 -7.71
CA LEU A 74 10.67 -7.98 -8.17
C LEU A 74 10.90 -8.25 -9.66
N GLY A 75 10.92 -7.22 -10.51
CA GLY A 75 11.21 -7.35 -11.93
C GLY A 75 12.63 -7.84 -12.20
N VAL A 76 13.64 -7.24 -11.56
CA VAL A 76 15.05 -7.67 -11.68
C VAL A 76 15.21 -9.10 -11.17
N LEU A 77 14.56 -9.44 -10.06
CA LEU A 77 14.53 -10.78 -9.49
C LEU A 77 13.88 -11.79 -10.44
N ALA A 78 12.74 -11.46 -11.05
CA ALA A 78 12.07 -12.33 -12.02
C ALA A 78 12.92 -12.58 -13.27
N VAL A 79 13.52 -11.52 -13.85
CA VAL A 79 14.39 -11.63 -15.03
C VAL A 79 15.68 -12.37 -14.69
N GLY A 80 16.33 -12.04 -13.58
CA GLY A 80 17.55 -12.70 -13.11
C GLY A 80 17.31 -14.17 -12.76
N GLY A 81 16.17 -14.49 -12.15
CA GLY A 81 15.75 -15.86 -11.83
C GLY A 81 15.48 -16.69 -13.07
N LEU A 82 14.83 -16.12 -14.10
CA LEU A 82 14.64 -16.80 -15.40
C LEU A 82 15.98 -17.01 -16.11
N ALA A 83 16.88 -16.01 -16.10
CA ALA A 83 18.20 -16.12 -16.72
C ALA A 83 19.05 -17.21 -16.06
N LEU A 84 19.08 -17.25 -14.72
CA LEU A 84 19.77 -18.31 -13.96
C LEU A 84 19.08 -19.67 -14.10
N GLY A 85 17.75 -19.71 -14.12
CA GLY A 85 16.98 -20.94 -14.34
C GLY A 85 17.24 -21.55 -15.72
N ALA A 86 17.33 -20.71 -16.76
CA ALA A 86 17.70 -21.13 -18.11
C ALA A 86 19.15 -21.66 -18.17
N LEU A 87 20.09 -20.99 -17.48
CA LEU A 87 21.47 -21.47 -17.35
C LEU A 87 21.54 -22.83 -16.65
N VAL A 88 20.82 -23.02 -15.55
CA VAL A 88 20.82 -24.27 -14.77
C VAL A 88 20.13 -25.42 -15.52
N LEU A 89 19.07 -25.14 -16.28
CA LEU A 89 18.44 -26.12 -17.20
C LEU A 89 19.42 -26.57 -18.29
N ALA A 90 20.24 -25.65 -18.83
CA ALA A 90 21.29 -25.99 -19.78
C ALA A 90 22.40 -26.87 -19.17
N VAL A 91 22.61 -26.79 -17.85
CA VAL A 91 23.60 -27.59 -17.10
C VAL A 91 22.98 -28.89 -16.53
N GLY A 92 21.68 -29.15 -16.72
CA GLY A 92 21.00 -30.41 -16.34
C GLY A 92 20.53 -30.52 -14.88
N GLY A 93 20.58 -29.43 -14.11
CA GLY A 93 20.24 -29.42 -12.67
C GLY A 93 18.79 -29.07 -12.36
N LEU A 94 17.83 -29.99 -12.59
CA LEU A 94 16.38 -29.74 -12.47
C LEU A 94 15.91 -29.22 -11.09
N ALA A 95 16.64 -29.52 -10.00
CA ALA A 95 16.27 -29.14 -8.64
C ALA A 95 16.62 -27.69 -8.26
N LEU A 96 17.69 -27.12 -8.83
CA LEU A 96 18.11 -25.75 -8.49
C LEU A 96 17.25 -24.70 -9.21
N GLY A 97 16.82 -24.97 -10.45
CA GLY A 97 16.00 -24.04 -11.24
C GLY A 97 14.64 -23.75 -10.58
N ALA A 98 14.01 -24.77 -9.99
CA ALA A 98 12.76 -24.63 -9.24
C ALA A 98 12.94 -23.86 -7.93
N LEU A 99 14.08 -24.04 -7.23
CA LEU A 99 14.40 -23.33 -6.00
C LEU A 99 14.65 -21.84 -6.25
N VAL A 100 15.31 -21.49 -7.35
CA VAL A 100 15.52 -20.09 -7.75
C VAL A 100 14.19 -19.43 -8.11
N LEU A 101 13.31 -20.10 -8.86
CA LEU A 101 11.95 -19.59 -9.11
C LEU A 101 11.16 -19.39 -7.81
N ALA A 102 11.22 -20.35 -6.88
CA ALA A 102 10.55 -20.26 -5.58
C ALA A 102 11.11 -19.12 -4.71
N VAL A 103 12.41 -18.86 -4.78
CA VAL A 103 13.08 -17.74 -4.09
C VAL A 103 12.73 -16.39 -4.75
N MET A 104 12.35 -16.35 -6.02
CA MET A 104 11.89 -15.10 -6.68
C MET A 104 10.44 -14.73 -6.37
N VAL A 105 9.59 -15.70 -6.03
CA VAL A 105 8.24 -15.40 -5.49
C VAL A 105 8.29 -15.07 -3.97
N SER A 106 9.48 -15.20 -3.37
CA SER A 106 9.71 -15.23 -1.93
C SER A 106 9.41 -13.95 -1.15
N PRO A 107 9.58 -12.70 -1.62
CA PRO A 107 9.35 -11.55 -0.74
C PRO A 107 7.89 -11.46 -0.24
N LEU A 108 6.93 -11.89 -1.06
CA LEU A 108 5.50 -11.86 -0.76
C LEU A 108 4.92 -13.23 -0.35
N LEU A 109 5.48 -14.33 -0.87
CA LEU A 109 5.05 -15.68 -0.49
C LEU A 109 5.75 -16.22 0.75
N LEU A 110 6.87 -15.68 1.25
CA LEU A 110 7.53 -16.19 2.47
C LEU A 110 6.54 -16.37 3.64
N PRO A 111 5.70 -15.38 3.99
CA PRO A 111 4.75 -15.55 5.10
C PRO A 111 3.70 -16.65 4.85
N LEU A 112 3.36 -16.95 3.58
CA LEU A 112 2.37 -17.96 3.20
C LEU A 112 2.98 -19.33 2.86
N ALA A 113 4.24 -19.37 2.44
CA ALA A 113 4.97 -20.58 2.07
C ALA A 113 5.46 -21.34 3.30
N ILE A 114 5.76 -20.65 4.41
CA ILE A 114 6.09 -21.28 5.69
C ILE A 114 4.99 -22.26 6.13
N PRO A 115 3.70 -21.87 6.24
CA PRO A 115 2.65 -22.81 6.63
C PRO A 115 2.42 -23.92 5.59
N LEU A 116 2.50 -23.61 4.29
CA LEU A 116 2.32 -24.61 3.24
C LEU A 116 3.42 -25.67 3.23
N ALA A 117 4.67 -25.26 3.46
CA ALA A 117 5.83 -26.14 3.57
C ALA A 117 5.74 -27.04 4.82
N ILE A 118 5.24 -26.51 5.94
CA ILE A 118 4.99 -27.29 7.16
C ILE A 118 3.95 -28.39 6.90
N ILE A 119 2.81 -28.04 6.30
CA ILE A 119 1.74 -28.99 5.96
C ILE A 119 2.28 -30.08 5.01
N TRP A 120 3.05 -29.68 4.00
CA TRP A 120 3.62 -30.62 3.03
C TRP A 120 4.69 -31.54 3.63
N TYR A 121 5.52 -31.03 4.54
CA TYR A 121 6.50 -31.83 5.28
C TYR A 121 5.82 -32.87 6.18
N LEU A 122 4.75 -32.48 6.88
CA LEU A 122 3.96 -33.40 7.70
C LEU A 122 3.25 -34.45 6.84
N ALA A 123 2.66 -34.05 5.71
CA ALA A 123 1.95 -34.95 4.80
C ALA A 123 2.89 -35.88 4.00
N SER A 124 4.11 -35.46 3.68
CA SER A 124 5.12 -36.31 3.04
C SER A 124 5.70 -37.34 4.00
N ARG A 125 5.84 -36.99 5.29
CA ARG A 125 6.22 -37.95 6.33
C ARG A 125 5.13 -38.99 6.61
N ALA A 126 3.86 -38.59 6.54
CA ALA A 126 2.71 -39.48 6.68
C ALA A 126 2.53 -40.44 5.48
N ARG A 127 3.13 -40.12 4.33
CA ARG A 127 3.12 -40.96 3.11
C ARG A 127 4.29 -41.93 3.01
N LYS A 128 5.07 -42.16 4.08
CA LYS A 128 5.90 -43.38 4.16
C LYS A 128 4.96 -44.56 4.47
N PRO A 129 4.68 -45.46 3.51
CA PRO A 129 3.79 -46.58 3.73
C PRO A 129 4.42 -47.50 4.78
N ARG A 130 3.59 -47.99 5.70
CA ARG A 130 3.86 -49.19 6.51
C ARG A 130 3.97 -50.41 5.58
N ALA A 131 5.02 -50.50 4.78
CA ALA A 131 5.34 -51.67 3.98
C ALA A 131 6.09 -52.69 4.85
N GLY A 132 5.44 -53.19 5.90
CA GLY A 132 6.11 -54.01 6.92
C GLY A 132 5.26 -54.98 7.73
N HIS A 133 4.00 -55.22 7.38
CA HIS A 133 3.19 -56.26 8.03
C HIS A 133 2.27 -56.95 7.04
N GLU A 134 2.82 -57.83 6.20
CA GLU A 134 2.08 -58.99 5.66
C GLU A 134 3.00 -60.04 4.98
N ALA A 135 4.23 -60.20 5.49
CA ALA A 135 5.13 -61.28 5.08
C ALA A 135 5.56 -62.11 6.31
N VAL A 136 4.59 -62.60 7.08
CA VAL A 136 4.83 -63.69 8.05
C VAL A 136 3.76 -64.74 7.82
N LYS A 137 4.08 -65.73 6.98
CA LYS A 137 3.48 -67.05 7.04
C LYS A 137 4.62 -68.06 7.23
N PRO A 138 4.83 -68.60 8.43
CA PRO A 138 5.68 -69.77 8.58
C PRO A 138 4.84 -71.04 8.35
N SER A 139 5.40 -71.88 7.49
CA SER A 139 5.34 -73.35 7.45
C SER A 139 3.95 -74.01 7.46
#